data_AF-A0AAV2IAS4-F1
#
_entry.id   AF-A0AAV2IAS4-F1
#
_cell.length_a   1.000
_cell.length_b   1.000
_cell.length_c   1.000
_cell.angle_alpha   90.00
_cell.angle_beta   90.00
_cell.angle_gamma   90.00
#
_symmetry.space_group_name_H-M   'P 1'
#
loop_
_entity.id
_entity.type
_entity.pdbx_description
1 polymer ?
#
loop_
_entity_poly.entity_id
_entity_poly.type
_entity_poly.pdbx_seq_one_letter_code
_entity_poly.pdbx_strand_id
1 'polypeptide(L)'
;MEVERVPFNVSLPLLGVGAFTLLLSFCFCCYLWRLKKNGQRDEQGYVTRKFTVKDKRQQNDICPVCLEEFTPGEKIAVCACRHGFHSKCLLQWLEHKNNCPMCKAPVRNPVGETTGLIRPTSLSSV
;
A
#
# COMPACT_ATOMS: atom_id res chain seq x y z
N MET A 1 58.34 -20.76 3.64
CA MET A 1 56.89 -20.69 3.95
C MET A 1 56.77 -19.88 5.23
N GLU A 2 57.17 -18.61 5.17
CA GLU A 2 57.09 -17.72 6.31
C GLU A 2 55.69 -17.13 6.37
N VAL A 3 54.91 -17.64 7.32
CA VAL A 3 53.70 -16.97 7.78
C VAL A 3 54.17 -15.77 8.61
N GLU A 4 54.38 -14.63 7.94
CA GLU A 4 54.61 -13.35 8.61
C GLU A 4 53.45 -13.10 9.58
N ARG A 5 53.72 -13.18 10.88
CA ARG A 5 52.75 -12.89 11.93
C ARG A 5 52.53 -11.38 11.95
N VAL A 6 51.53 -10.94 11.19
CA VAL A 6 51.01 -9.57 11.18
C VAL A 6 50.81 -9.09 12.63
N PRO A 7 51.35 -7.91 13.03
CA PRO A 7 51.35 -7.47 14.41
C PRO A 7 49.92 -7.31 14.96
N PHE A 8 49.71 -7.64 16.24
CA PHE A 8 48.39 -7.62 16.91
C PHE A 8 47.62 -6.27 16.77
N ASN A 9 48.31 -5.19 16.44
CA ASN A 9 47.75 -3.86 16.19
C ASN A 9 46.98 -3.70 14.88
N VAL A 10 47.14 -4.59 13.88
CA VAL A 10 46.35 -4.52 12.63
C VAL A 10 45.10 -5.39 12.65
N SER A 11 45.02 -6.40 13.52
CA SER A 11 43.81 -7.21 13.72
C SER A 11 42.69 -6.46 14.43
N LEU A 12 43.02 -5.57 15.38
CA LEU A 12 42.07 -4.74 16.13
C LEU A 12 41.27 -3.74 15.25
N PRO A 13 41.89 -2.96 14.34
CA PRO A 13 41.16 -2.11 13.42
C PRO A 13 40.40 -2.90 12.35
N LEU A 14 40.86 -4.09 11.94
CA LEU A 14 40.08 -4.94 11.02
C LEU A 14 38.77 -5.43 11.64
N LEU A 15 38.79 -5.84 12.91
CA LEU A 15 37.57 -6.20 13.65
C LEU A 15 36.66 -4.98 13.88
N GLY A 16 37.24 -3.81 14.15
CA GLY A 16 36.50 -2.56 14.32
C GLY A 16 35.79 -2.09 13.05
N VAL A 17 36.47 -2.10 11.91
CA VAL A 17 35.89 -1.74 10.60
C VAL A 17 34.84 -2.76 10.17
N GLY A 18 35.05 -4.05 10.44
CA GLY A 18 34.05 -5.09 10.23
C GLY A 18 32.79 -4.88 11.07
N ALA A 19 32.94 -4.62 12.37
CA ALA A 19 31.80 -4.33 13.25
C ALA A 19 31.05 -3.05 12.82
N PHE A 20 31.78 -2.01 12.40
CA PHE A 20 31.18 -0.76 11.95
C PHE A 20 30.43 -0.90 10.63
N THR A 21 30.97 -1.64 9.66
CA THR A 21 30.29 -1.92 8.38
C THR A 21 29.03 -2.78 8.59
N LEU A 22 29.07 -3.76 9.51
CA LEU A 22 27.89 -4.54 9.89
C LEU A 22 26.84 -3.70 10.63
N LEU A 23 27.25 -2.81 11.55
CA LEU A 23 26.34 -1.91 12.27
C LEU A 23 25.71 -0.86 11.34
N LEU A 24 26.48 -0.28 10.42
CA LEU A 24 25.97 0.65 9.42
C LEU A 24 25.05 -0.07 8.43
N SER A 25 25.42 -1.27 7.97
CA SER A 25 24.56 -2.08 7.11
C SER A 25 23.27 -2.48 7.82
N PHE A 26 23.32 -2.90 9.08
CA PHE A 26 22.13 -3.20 9.89
C PHE A 26 21.27 -1.96 10.13
N CYS A 27 21.88 -0.82 10.50
CA CYS A 27 21.19 0.44 10.69
C CYS A 27 20.55 0.93 9.39
N PHE A 28 21.26 0.82 8.27
CA PHE A 28 20.76 1.16 6.94
C PHE A 28 19.66 0.21 6.48
N CYS A 29 19.79 -1.10 6.72
CA CYS A 29 18.75 -2.09 6.47
C CYS A 29 17.51 -1.81 7.32
N CYS A 30 17.67 -1.53 8.62
CA CYS A 30 16.57 -1.15 9.51
C CYS A 30 15.96 0.20 9.14
N TYR A 31 16.76 1.15 8.66
CA TYR A 31 16.30 2.46 8.21
C TYR A 31 15.53 2.37 6.89
N LEU A 32 16.07 1.68 5.88
CA LEU A 32 15.37 1.40 4.63
C LEU A 32 14.12 0.56 4.86
N TRP A 33 14.17 -0.40 5.79
CA TRP A 33 13.00 -1.18 6.15
C TRP A 33 11.98 -0.35 6.91
N ARG A 34 12.42 0.58 7.79
CA ARG A 34 11.54 1.57 8.42
C ARG A 34 10.95 2.51 7.39
N LEU A 35 11.71 3.04 6.43
CA LEU A 35 11.20 3.88 5.34
C LEU A 35 10.16 3.11 4.51
N LYS A 36 10.45 1.84 4.18
CA LYS A 36 9.53 0.95 3.47
C LYS A 36 8.28 0.62 4.28
N LYS A 37 8.38 0.54 5.61
CA LYS A 37 7.27 0.25 6.53
C LYS A 37 6.45 1.49 6.89
N ASN A 38 7.06 2.68 6.85
CA ASN A 38 6.41 3.95 7.21
C ASN A 38 5.59 4.55 6.06
N GLY A 39 5.85 4.15 4.81
CA GLY A 39 5.01 4.51 3.65
C GLY A 39 3.68 3.76 3.56
N GLN A 40 3.43 2.74 4.40
CA GLN A 40 2.16 1.99 4.46
C GLN A 40 1.25 2.43 5.64
N ARG A 41 1.47 3.66 6.09
CA ARG A 41 0.74 4.53 7.05
C ARG A 41 -0.71 4.98 6.77
N ASP A 42 -1.70 4.12 6.66
CA ASP A 42 -3.05 4.31 7.24
C ASP A 42 -3.98 5.54 6.94
N GLU A 43 -3.69 6.51 6.07
CA GLU A 43 -4.50 7.77 5.96
C GLU A 43 -5.34 7.98 4.67
N GLN A 44 -5.94 6.93 4.12
CA GLN A 44 -6.80 7.06 2.93
C GLN A 44 -8.18 6.46 3.20
N GLY A 45 -9.21 7.32 3.14
CA GLY A 45 -10.60 7.10 3.59
C GLY A 45 -11.42 6.03 2.85
N TYR A 46 -10.83 4.86 2.61
CA TYR A 46 -11.49 3.62 2.22
C TYR A 46 -11.41 2.62 3.38
N VAL A 47 -12.39 1.72 3.49
CA VAL A 47 -12.39 0.68 4.54
C VAL A 47 -11.71 -0.56 3.99
N THR A 48 -10.71 -1.10 4.71
CA THR A 48 -10.12 -2.41 4.37
C THR A 48 -10.78 -3.52 5.17
N ARG A 49 -11.10 -4.63 4.49
CA ARG A 49 -11.59 -5.86 5.10
C ARG A 49 -10.90 -7.07 4.46
N LYS A 50 -10.86 -8.19 5.16
CA LYS A 50 -10.39 -9.46 4.58
C LYS A 50 -11.53 -10.09 3.78
N PHE A 51 -11.26 -10.51 2.54
CA PHE A 51 -12.20 -11.31 1.76
C PHE A 51 -12.36 -12.67 2.42
N THR A 52 -13.61 -13.10 2.62
CA THR A 52 -13.90 -14.41 3.21
C THR A 52 -14.70 -15.27 2.23
N VAL A 53 -14.66 -16.60 2.42
CA VAL A 53 -15.44 -17.54 1.59
C VAL A 53 -16.96 -17.23 1.62
N LYS A 54 -17.45 -16.55 2.66
CA LYS A 54 -18.86 -16.12 2.76
C LYS A 54 -19.23 -15.00 1.77
N ASP A 55 -18.26 -14.19 1.32
CA ASP A 55 -18.49 -13.07 0.41
C ASP A 55 -18.76 -13.53 -1.04
N LYS A 56 -18.34 -14.75 -1.43
CA LYS A 56 -18.58 -15.36 -2.78
C LYS A 56 -20.05 -15.40 -3.23
N ARG A 57 -21.00 -15.20 -2.32
CA ARG A 57 -22.44 -15.23 -2.63
C ARG A 57 -22.98 -13.86 -3.03
N GLN A 58 -22.20 -12.78 -2.90
CA GLN A 58 -22.60 -11.42 -3.26
C GLN A 58 -21.86 -11.00 -4.54
N GLN A 59 -22.63 -10.64 -5.57
CA GLN A 59 -22.19 -10.42 -6.95
C GLN A 59 -21.08 -9.35 -7.10
N ASN A 60 -19.81 -9.73 -6.92
CA ASN A 60 -18.62 -9.24 -7.63
C ASN A 60 -17.38 -9.86 -6.97
N ASP A 61 -17.04 -11.08 -7.39
CA ASP A 61 -15.84 -11.76 -6.91
C ASP A 61 -14.58 -11.35 -7.67
N ILE A 62 -14.65 -10.34 -8.54
CA ILE A 62 -13.55 -9.94 -9.42
C ILE A 62 -13.17 -8.49 -9.13
N CYS A 63 -11.88 -8.23 -9.02
CA CYS A 63 -11.34 -6.89 -8.92
C CYS A 63 -11.39 -6.22 -10.31
N PRO A 64 -12.15 -5.12 -10.52
CA PRO A 64 -12.27 -4.50 -11.84
C PRO A 64 -10.99 -3.76 -12.30
N VAL A 65 -9.97 -3.63 -11.45
CA VAL A 65 -8.69 -3.00 -11.79
C VAL A 65 -7.69 -3.99 -12.37
N CYS A 66 -7.54 -5.18 -11.77
CA CYS A 66 -6.65 -6.23 -12.26
C CYS A 66 -7.38 -7.36 -13.01
N LEU A 67 -8.71 -7.37 -12.99
CA LEU A 67 -9.58 -8.39 -13.59
C LEU A 67 -9.37 -9.81 -13.03
N GLU A 68 -8.79 -9.91 -11.83
CA GLU A 68 -8.57 -11.17 -11.12
C GLU A 68 -9.64 -11.41 -10.05
N GLU A 69 -9.92 -12.69 -9.77
CA GLU A 69 -10.83 -13.09 -8.70
C GLU A 69 -10.24 -12.82 -7.31
N PHE A 70 -11.08 -12.43 -6.36
CA PHE A 70 -10.74 -12.27 -4.96
C PHE A 70 -10.50 -13.64 -4.32
N THR A 71 -9.34 -13.81 -3.68
CA THR A 71 -9.02 -15.03 -2.94
C THR A 71 -9.28 -14.87 -1.45
N PRO A 72 -9.73 -15.93 -0.75
CA PRO A 72 -9.96 -15.87 0.69
C PRO A 72 -8.69 -15.47 1.45
N GLY A 73 -8.79 -14.46 2.32
CA GLY A 73 -7.66 -13.93 3.09
C GLY A 73 -7.01 -12.69 2.48
N GLU A 74 -7.31 -12.34 1.23
CA GLU A 74 -6.86 -11.09 0.63
C GLU A 74 -7.52 -9.87 1.27
N LYS A 75 -6.81 -8.74 1.22
CA LYS A 75 -7.33 -7.47 1.71
C LYS A 75 -8.07 -6.75 0.59
N ILE A 76 -9.36 -6.51 0.80
CA ILE A 76 -10.23 -5.78 -0.10
C ILE A 76 -10.46 -4.39 0.49
N ALA A 77 -10.26 -3.37 -0.33
CA ALA A 77 -10.61 -2.00 -0.03
C ALA A 77 -11.97 -1.69 -0.64
N VAL A 78 -12.87 -1.15 0.19
CA VAL A 78 -14.22 -0.71 -0.23
C VAL A 78 -14.29 0.80 -0.10
N CYS A 79 -14.57 1.47 -1.21
CA CYS A 79 -14.76 2.91 -1.25
C CYS A 79 -16.11 3.31 -0.61
N ALA A 80 -16.28 4.59 -0.26
CA ALA A 80 -17.57 5.11 0.24
C ALA A 80 -18.74 4.90 -0.75
N CYS A 81 -18.44 4.85 -2.05
CA CYS A 81 -19.39 4.50 -3.11
C CYS A 81 -19.73 3.01 -3.21
N ARG A 82 -19.28 2.17 -2.26
CA ARG A 82 -19.50 0.72 -2.15
C ARG A 82 -18.83 -0.17 -3.20
N HIS A 83 -17.99 0.38 -4.08
CA HIS A 83 -17.17 -0.44 -4.98
C HIS A 83 -15.98 -1.06 -4.24
N GLY A 84 -15.76 -2.36 -4.45
CA GLY A 84 -14.69 -3.15 -3.85
C GLY A 84 -13.54 -3.42 -4.83
N PHE A 85 -12.32 -3.38 -4.33
CA PHE A 85 -11.09 -3.62 -5.09
C PHE A 85 -10.05 -4.31 -4.20
N HIS A 86 -9.03 -4.94 -4.76
CA HIS A 86 -7.87 -5.31 -3.95
C HIS A 86 -7.27 -4.06 -3.31
N SER A 87 -6.88 -4.17 -2.05
CA SER A 87 -6.24 -3.06 -1.33
C SER A 87 -4.99 -2.56 -2.07
N LYS A 88 -4.23 -3.44 -2.71
CA LYS A 88 -3.07 -3.07 -3.53
C LYS A 88 -3.49 -2.32 -4.80
N CYS A 89 -4.48 -2.83 -5.53
CA CYS A 89 -4.96 -2.20 -6.76
C CYS A 89 -5.55 -0.81 -6.51
N LEU A 90 -6.32 -0.63 -5.43
CA LEU A 90 -6.84 0.69 -5.08
C LEU A 90 -5.71 1.65 -4.69
N LEU A 91 -4.73 1.18 -3.92
CA LEU A 91 -3.56 1.99 -3.55
C LEU A 91 -2.78 2.48 -4.77
N GLN A 92 -2.46 1.57 -5.71
CA GLN A 92 -1.76 1.92 -6.95
C GLN A 92 -2.56 2.90 -7.82
N TRP A 93 -3.88 2.77 -7.84
CA TRP A 93 -4.74 3.73 -8.53
C TRP A 93 -4.69 5.11 -7.86
N LEU A 94 -4.76 5.15 -6.53
CA LEU A 94 -4.73 6.37 -5.73
C LEU A 94 -3.39 7.13 -5.83
N GLU A 95 -2.30 6.46 -6.19
CA GLU A 95 -1.02 7.14 -6.52
C GLU A 95 -1.17 8.13 -7.70
N HIS A 96 -2.13 7.88 -8.59
CA HIS A 96 -2.36 8.69 -9.79
C HIS A 96 -3.65 9.50 -9.74
N LYS A 97 -4.73 8.94 -9.18
CA LYS A 97 -6.07 9.54 -9.16
C LYS A 97 -6.80 9.25 -7.85
N ASN A 98 -7.28 10.30 -7.17
CA ASN A 98 -8.01 10.19 -5.90
C ASN A 98 -9.51 9.84 -6.03
N ASN A 99 -9.90 9.14 -7.09
CA ASN A 99 -11.29 8.81 -7.40
C ASN A 99 -11.51 7.31 -7.61
N CYS A 100 -12.76 6.87 -7.49
CA CYS A 100 -13.14 5.49 -7.71
C CYS A 100 -12.99 5.13 -9.21
N PRO A 101 -12.29 4.03 -9.56
CA PRO A 101 -12.14 3.58 -10.96
C PRO A 101 -13.49 3.29 -11.66
N MET A 102 -14.50 2.90 -10.90
CA MET A 102 -15.82 2.49 -11.43
C MET A 102 -16.75 3.67 -11.67
N CYS A 103 -16.85 4.61 -10.71
CA CYS A 103 -17.85 5.67 -10.75
C CYS A 103 -17.28 7.09 -10.69
N LYS A 104 -15.95 7.25 -10.63
CA LYS A 104 -15.24 8.53 -10.52
C LYS A 104 -15.60 9.37 -9.28
N ALA A 105 -16.40 8.85 -8.35
CA ALA A 105 -16.67 9.49 -7.07
C ALA A 105 -15.38 9.58 -6.24
N PRO A 106 -15.22 10.61 -5.38
CA PRO A 106 -14.06 10.72 -4.50
C PRO A 106 -13.99 9.50 -3.56
N VAL A 107 -12.79 8.97 -3.36
CA VAL A 107 -12.59 7.82 -2.46
C VAL A 107 -12.78 8.21 -1.00
N ARG A 108 -12.45 9.45 -0.64
CA ARG A 108 -12.73 10.06 0.67
C ARG A 108 -14.17 10.59 0.67
N ASN A 109 -14.94 10.23 1.69
CA ASN A 109 -16.18 10.94 1.97
C ASN A 109 -15.81 12.23 2.73
N PRO A 110 -16.00 13.44 2.20
CA PRO A 110 -15.94 14.63 3.03
C PRO A 110 -17.12 14.56 3.99
N VAL A 111 -16.88 14.17 5.24
CA VAL A 111 -17.82 14.48 6.32
C VAL A 111 -17.81 16.01 6.44
N GLY A 112 -18.65 16.69 5.66
CA GLY A 112 -18.96 18.11 5.86
C GLY A 112 -18.72 19.10 4.72
N GLU A 113 -18.99 18.77 3.45
CA GLU A 113 -19.22 19.82 2.43
C GLU A 113 -20.53 19.57 1.68
N THR A 114 -21.63 19.96 2.33
CA THR A 114 -22.93 20.14 1.67
C THR A 114 -23.18 21.64 1.53
N THR A 115 -22.65 22.28 0.48
CA THR A 115 -23.31 23.48 -0.08
C THR A 115 -22.79 23.80 -1.48
N GLY A 116 -23.67 23.64 -2.48
CA GLY A 116 -23.56 24.19 -3.85
C GLY A 116 -22.48 23.52 -4.71
N LEU A 117 -22.79 22.71 -5.72
CA LEU A 117 -23.68 23.03 -6.83
C LEU A 117 -24.35 21.76 -7.37
N ILE A 118 -25.68 21.75 -7.24
CA ILE A 118 -26.69 21.39 -8.25
C ILE A 118 -26.46 20.05 -9.01
N ARG A 119 -27.23 19.04 -8.60
CA ARG A 119 -27.58 17.83 -9.37
C ARG A 119 -28.65 18.19 -10.44
N PRO A 120 -29.13 17.20 -11.21
CA PRO A 120 -28.87 16.89 -12.61
C PRO A 120 -29.92 17.49 -13.58
N THR A 121 -29.65 17.44 -14.88
CA THR A 121 -30.73 17.26 -15.87
C THR A 121 -30.41 16.04 -16.70
N SER A 122 -31.10 14.94 -16.38
CA SER A 122 -31.57 13.99 -17.37
C SER A 122 -32.32 14.76 -18.46
N LEU A 123 -32.13 14.44 -19.74
CA LEU A 123 -33.14 13.77 -20.56
C LEU A 123 -32.62 13.58 -21.99
N SER A 124 -32.96 12.43 -22.54
CA SER A 124 -33.12 12.13 -23.96
C SER A 124 -33.87 13.20 -24.77
N SER A 125 -33.85 13.03 -26.10
CA SER A 125 -34.54 13.74 -27.22
C SER A 125 -33.55 14.64 -27.97
N VAL A 126 -33.23 14.45 -29.25
CA VAL A 126 -34.00 13.95 -30.41
C VAL A 126 -33.05 13.19 -31.35
#